data_AF-A0A0W0YJF5-F1
#
_entry.id   AF-A0A0W0YJF5-F1
#
_cell.length_a   1.000
_cell.length_b   1.000
_cell.length_c   1.000
_cell.angle_alpha   90.00
_cell.angle_beta   90.00
_cell.angle_gamma   90.00
#
_symmetry.space_group_name_H-M   'P 1'
#
loop_
_entity.id
_entity.type
_entity.pdbx_description
1 polymer ?
#
loop_
_entity_poly.entity_id
_entity_poly.type
_entity_poly.pdbx_seq_one_letter_code
_entity_poly.pdbx_strand_id
1 'polypeptide(L)'
;MSLEVYTWKSGTKGWGFSKPVKSRLLGGNVGHAAVELSFPADEKGNELAQKYQDIPGLSIRKRTETIPEKQENGSYKPKDQVNYFVYFSWWPGSNNGHYINTRKEDLESEWDNEPAPILKREVHEHIFGENVPTKNKTHIMGTFVRQKEITKLKEFSHEQLKKSVDEDLAYQELKAEEASLQGEWDQLVLKEKMYLNEKKNAELEQREPNNELKLTSEESDRIGSITENLIKMKRQIELCKREIEERHISLGEPPSAIIRIPTTLDYNSLTFALDAEKVLDKMASLAQSKTDYSFFRFNCSTAATEIVKAGISDELKNSMKADGFNVVNASKATIATPTSFSNFCKQIQEELLHLNANQASIEQQKIETARSSQSPKESLNFKARYHEFLHNNAKAQESIDIEEVDLNMHFTG
;
A
#
# COMPACT_ATOMS: atom_id res chain seq x y z
N MET A 1 3.30 1.11 4.52
CA MET A 1 3.03 0.26 3.33
C MET A 1 2.42 -1.05 3.75
N SER A 2 1.49 -1.57 2.97
CA SER A 2 0.70 -2.72 3.39
C SER A 2 0.14 -3.50 2.22
N LEU A 3 -0.26 -4.74 2.50
CA LEU A 3 -1.24 -5.44 1.71
C LEU A 3 -2.63 -5.03 2.20
N GLU A 4 -3.34 -4.21 1.42
CA GLU A 4 -4.75 -3.91 1.66
C GLU A 4 -5.61 -5.04 1.08
N VAL A 5 -6.54 -5.53 1.88
CA VAL A 5 -7.48 -6.58 1.51
C VAL A 5 -8.87 -5.96 1.44
N TYR A 6 -9.50 -6.03 0.27
CA TYR A 6 -10.86 -5.54 0.05
C TYR A 6 -11.82 -6.72 -0.05
N THR A 7 -12.93 -6.66 0.68
CA THR A 7 -14.00 -7.64 0.53
C THR A 7 -15.35 -6.96 0.45
N TRP A 8 -16.14 -7.36 -0.55
CA TRP A 8 -17.53 -6.95 -0.71
C TRP A 8 -18.45 -8.06 -0.23
N LYS A 9 -19.54 -7.66 0.41
CA LYS A 9 -20.55 -8.55 0.98
C LYS A 9 -19.98 -9.57 1.99
N SER A 10 -18.80 -9.32 2.55
CA SER A 10 -18.32 -10.03 3.73
C SER A 10 -19.25 -9.75 4.92
N GLY A 11 -19.37 -10.71 5.83
CA GLY A 11 -20.22 -10.61 7.03
C GLY A 11 -19.43 -10.91 8.29
N THR A 12 -19.95 -10.50 9.45
CA THR A 12 -19.33 -10.82 10.76
C THR A 12 -19.85 -12.13 11.36
N LYS A 13 -20.98 -12.67 10.86
CA LYS A 13 -21.65 -13.88 11.37
C LYS A 13 -22.28 -14.71 10.24
N GLY A 14 -22.29 -16.04 10.40
CA GLY A 14 -23.03 -16.99 9.56
C GLY A 14 -22.16 -17.88 8.65
N TRP A 15 -22.77 -18.94 8.10
CA TRP A 15 -22.16 -19.75 7.04
C TRP A 15 -22.13 -18.87 5.79
N GLY A 16 -20.95 -18.46 5.32
CA GLY A 16 -20.75 -17.47 4.23
C GLY A 16 -21.44 -17.79 2.88
N PHE A 17 -22.20 -18.88 2.80
CA PHE A 17 -22.97 -19.36 1.68
C PHE A 17 -24.38 -18.78 1.53
N SER A 18 -24.97 -18.26 2.61
CA SER A 18 -26.34 -17.74 2.57
C SER A 18 -26.49 -16.56 1.60
N LYS A 19 -25.49 -15.67 1.55
CA LYS A 19 -25.48 -14.51 0.65
C LYS A 19 -25.36 -14.92 -0.82
N PRO A 20 -24.37 -15.73 -1.25
CA PRO A 20 -24.29 -16.18 -2.64
C PRO A 20 -25.56 -16.88 -3.15
N VAL A 21 -26.17 -17.74 -2.33
CA VAL A 21 -27.43 -18.41 -2.69
C VAL A 21 -28.55 -17.38 -2.84
N LYS A 22 -28.69 -16.47 -1.88
CA LYS A 22 -29.71 -15.41 -1.95
C LYS A 22 -29.54 -14.54 -3.21
N SER A 23 -28.32 -14.10 -3.51
CA SER A 23 -28.02 -13.27 -4.69
C SER A 23 -28.36 -13.99 -6.00
N ARG A 24 -28.04 -15.28 -6.12
CA ARG A 24 -28.43 -16.07 -7.31
C ARG A 24 -29.95 -16.21 -7.47
N LEU A 25 -30.66 -16.35 -6.36
CA LEU A 25 -32.10 -16.57 -6.36
C LEU A 25 -32.89 -15.26 -6.58
N LEU A 26 -32.49 -14.18 -5.93
CA LEU A 26 -33.23 -12.91 -5.87
C LEU A 26 -32.61 -11.79 -6.70
N GLY A 27 -31.49 -12.06 -7.37
CA GLY A 27 -30.64 -11.03 -7.98
C GLY A 27 -29.72 -10.41 -6.94
N GLY A 28 -28.56 -9.93 -7.37
CA GLY A 28 -27.48 -9.53 -6.46
C GLY A 28 -26.12 -10.02 -6.91
N ASN A 29 -25.08 -9.40 -6.36
CA ASN A 29 -23.73 -9.95 -6.46
C ASN A 29 -23.48 -10.97 -5.34
N VAL A 30 -22.69 -12.02 -5.62
CA VAL A 30 -22.27 -13.03 -4.63
C VAL A 30 -21.18 -12.51 -3.68
N GLY A 31 -20.66 -11.32 -3.97
CA GLY A 31 -19.59 -10.66 -3.25
C GLY A 31 -18.23 -11.02 -3.82
N HIS A 32 -17.28 -10.13 -3.59
CA HIS A 32 -15.96 -10.19 -4.22
C HIS A 32 -14.82 -9.97 -3.22
N ALA A 33 -13.63 -10.40 -3.59
CA ALA A 33 -12.41 -10.24 -2.81
C ALA A 33 -11.26 -9.81 -3.73
N ALA A 34 -10.55 -8.78 -3.32
CA ALA A 34 -9.39 -8.25 -4.01
C ALA A 34 -8.29 -7.88 -3.01
N VAL A 35 -7.08 -7.72 -3.52
CA VAL A 35 -5.92 -7.29 -2.74
C VAL A 35 -5.16 -6.20 -3.49
N GLU A 36 -4.58 -5.27 -2.74
CA GLU A 36 -3.70 -4.23 -3.27
C GLU A 36 -2.43 -4.21 -2.44
N LEU A 37 -1.30 -4.48 -3.08
CA LEU A 37 0.01 -4.33 -2.45
C LEU A 37 0.51 -2.91 -2.73
N SER A 38 0.91 -2.18 -1.68
CA SER A 38 1.66 -0.93 -1.81
C SER A 38 3.09 -1.07 -1.29
N PHE A 39 4.05 -0.40 -1.94
CA PHE A 39 5.46 -0.37 -1.54
C PHE A 39 6.12 0.93 -2.02
N PRO A 40 7.18 1.42 -1.36
CA PRO A 40 7.78 2.72 -1.67
C PRO A 40 8.45 2.72 -3.04
N ALA A 41 8.49 3.87 -3.72
CA ALA A 41 9.26 4.06 -4.95
C ALA A 41 10.73 4.45 -4.69
N ASP A 42 11.38 3.75 -3.75
CA ASP A 42 12.81 3.87 -3.48
C ASP A 42 13.63 2.93 -4.40
N GLU A 43 14.95 2.87 -4.23
CA GLU A 43 15.83 2.03 -5.06
C GLU A 43 15.36 0.57 -5.12
N LYS A 44 15.08 -0.04 -3.96
CA LYS A 44 14.59 -1.42 -3.86
C LYS A 44 13.20 -1.59 -4.47
N GLY A 45 12.31 -0.62 -4.25
CA GLY A 45 10.98 -0.61 -4.84
C GLY A 45 11.00 -0.46 -6.36
N ASN A 46 11.92 0.34 -6.89
CA ASN A 46 12.11 0.51 -8.34
C ASN A 46 12.60 -0.77 -8.99
N GLU A 47 13.57 -1.46 -8.39
CA GLU A 47 14.03 -2.78 -8.84
C GLU A 47 12.88 -3.80 -8.85
N LEU A 48 12.09 -3.82 -7.77
CA LEU A 48 10.94 -4.70 -7.65
C LEU A 48 9.87 -4.38 -8.71
N ALA A 49 9.53 -3.12 -8.91
CA ALA A 49 8.58 -2.70 -9.94
C ALA A 49 9.08 -3.09 -11.33
N GLN A 50 10.34 -2.83 -11.65
CA GLN A 50 10.95 -3.18 -12.93
C GLN A 50 10.94 -4.69 -13.21
N LYS A 51 11.14 -5.52 -12.17
CA LYS A 51 11.09 -6.99 -12.27
C LYS A 51 9.72 -7.51 -12.72
N TYR A 52 8.62 -6.88 -12.28
CA TYR A 52 7.26 -7.39 -12.51
C TYR A 52 6.42 -6.53 -13.48
N GLN A 53 6.89 -5.35 -13.92
CA GLN A 53 6.11 -4.39 -14.74
C GLN A 53 5.62 -4.95 -16.08
N ASP A 54 6.35 -5.90 -16.66
CA ASP A 54 6.09 -6.43 -18.00
C ASP A 54 5.20 -7.70 -17.97
N ILE A 55 4.72 -8.10 -16.80
CA ILE A 55 3.91 -9.30 -16.65
C ILE A 55 2.48 -9.06 -17.16
N PRO A 56 2.01 -9.87 -18.14
CA PRO A 56 0.64 -9.77 -18.64
C PRO A 56 -0.39 -9.94 -17.50
N GLY A 57 -1.40 -9.08 -17.48
CA GLY A 57 -2.47 -9.10 -16.49
C GLY A 57 -2.13 -8.43 -15.15
N LEU A 58 -0.87 -8.07 -14.92
CA LEU A 58 -0.45 -7.31 -13.73
C LEU A 58 -0.25 -5.83 -14.09
N SER A 59 -0.86 -4.93 -13.33
CA SER A 59 -0.69 -3.48 -13.51
C SER A 59 -0.05 -2.89 -12.27
N ILE A 60 1.24 -2.59 -12.37
CA ILE A 60 1.96 -1.79 -11.38
C ILE A 60 1.73 -0.32 -11.74
N ARG A 61 1.37 0.50 -10.76
CA ARG A 61 1.07 1.93 -10.96
C ARG A 61 1.83 2.76 -9.91
N LYS A 62 2.18 4.01 -10.21
CA LYS A 62 2.76 4.97 -9.25
C LYS A 62 1.72 5.98 -8.77
N ARG A 63 1.70 6.26 -7.46
CA ARG A 63 0.85 7.29 -6.87
C ARG A 63 1.50 7.98 -5.67
N THR A 64 1.14 9.24 -5.45
CA THR A 64 1.53 9.99 -4.25
C THR A 64 0.63 9.62 -3.07
N GLU A 65 1.19 9.24 -1.93
CA GLU A 65 0.48 9.02 -0.67
C GLU A 65 1.04 9.89 0.44
N THR A 66 0.17 10.39 1.31
CA THR A 66 0.59 11.09 2.53
C THR A 66 0.80 10.07 3.65
N ILE A 67 2.05 9.94 4.10
CA ILE A 67 2.47 9.02 5.16
C ILE A 67 2.88 9.76 6.44
N PRO A 68 2.78 9.13 7.63
CA PRO A 68 3.31 9.69 8.86
C PRO A 68 4.83 9.47 8.96
N GLU A 69 5.60 10.55 9.02
CA GLU A 69 7.05 10.53 9.23
C GLU A 69 7.40 10.88 10.68
N LYS A 70 8.11 9.98 11.36
CA LYS A 70 8.59 10.19 12.73
C LYS A 70 9.75 11.18 12.73
N GLN A 71 9.61 12.23 13.52
CA GLN A 71 10.61 13.28 13.71
C GLN A 71 11.59 12.92 14.84
N GLU A 72 12.74 13.60 14.92
CA GLU A 72 13.76 13.36 15.96
C GLU A 72 13.20 13.50 17.39
N ASN A 73 12.26 14.43 17.59
CA ASN A 73 11.59 14.64 18.88
C ASN A 73 10.50 13.61 19.21
N GLY A 74 10.32 12.59 18.37
CA GLY A 74 9.31 11.53 18.53
C GLY A 74 7.90 11.88 18.05
N SER A 75 7.66 13.11 17.58
CA SER A 75 6.39 13.49 16.95
C SER A 75 6.25 12.92 15.53
N TYR A 76 5.03 12.94 14.97
CA TYR A 76 4.78 12.53 13.59
C TYR A 76 4.28 13.72 12.77
N LYS A 77 4.78 13.85 11.54
CA LYS A 77 4.29 14.83 10.56
C LYS A 77 3.86 14.14 9.27
N PRO A 78 2.83 14.65 8.57
CA PRO A 78 2.50 14.16 7.24
C PRO A 78 3.62 14.49 6.26
N LYS A 79 3.97 13.52 5.42
CA LYS A 79 4.92 13.66 4.32
C LYS A 79 4.34 12.99 3.09
N ASP A 80 4.41 13.66 1.95
CA ASP A 80 4.06 13.05 0.68
C ASP A 80 5.20 12.15 0.20
N GLN A 81 4.84 10.96 -0.23
CA GLN A 81 5.76 9.94 -0.73
C GLN A 81 5.18 9.29 -1.98
N VAL A 82 6.04 9.04 -2.98
CA VAL A 82 5.66 8.27 -4.16
C VAL A 82 5.78 6.78 -3.86
N ASN A 83 4.70 6.06 -4.10
CA ASN A 83 4.60 4.62 -3.88
C ASN A 83 4.14 3.93 -5.16
N TYR A 84 4.61 2.70 -5.32
CA TYR A 84 3.99 1.76 -6.24
C TYR A 84 2.80 1.08 -5.58
N PHE A 85 1.84 0.71 -6.42
CA PHE A 85 0.72 -0.11 -6.01
C PHE A 85 0.33 -1.10 -7.11
N VAL A 86 -0.12 -2.26 -6.68
CA VAL A 86 -0.48 -3.38 -7.53
C VAL A 86 -1.81 -3.94 -7.06
N TYR A 87 -2.86 -3.69 -7.84
CA TYR A 87 -4.20 -4.20 -7.57
C TYR A 87 -4.40 -5.55 -8.25
N PHE A 88 -4.90 -6.53 -7.51
CA PHE A 88 -5.21 -7.85 -8.04
C PHE A 88 -6.63 -8.28 -7.63
N SER A 89 -7.41 -8.62 -8.65
CA SER A 89 -8.81 -9.00 -8.51
C SER A 89 -9.16 -10.03 -9.57
N TRP A 90 -9.63 -11.21 -9.14
CA TRP A 90 -9.83 -12.36 -10.01
C TRP A 90 -11.30 -12.61 -10.32
N TRP A 91 -11.73 -12.29 -11.54
CA TRP A 91 -13.13 -12.41 -11.97
C TRP A 91 -13.34 -13.49 -13.02
N PRO A 92 -14.55 -14.09 -13.11
CA PRO A 92 -14.88 -15.00 -14.19
C PRO A 92 -14.87 -14.28 -15.55
N GLY A 93 -14.23 -14.86 -16.56
CA GLY A 93 -13.99 -14.21 -17.86
C GLY A 93 -13.83 -15.19 -19.03
N SER A 94 -13.74 -14.67 -20.25
CA SER A 94 -13.69 -15.46 -21.48
C SER A 94 -12.30 -16.05 -21.80
N ASN A 95 -11.21 -15.50 -21.26
CA ASN A 95 -9.85 -16.01 -21.44
C ASN A 95 -9.47 -16.94 -20.27
N ASN A 96 -9.25 -18.23 -20.50
CA ASN A 96 -8.93 -19.22 -19.45
C ASN A 96 -9.91 -19.18 -18.25
N GLY A 97 -11.17 -18.85 -18.51
CA GLY A 97 -12.21 -18.74 -17.50
C GLY A 97 -12.12 -17.52 -16.57
N HIS A 98 -11.15 -16.61 -16.71
CA HIS A 98 -11.00 -15.45 -15.81
C HIS A 98 -10.43 -14.19 -16.47
N TYR A 99 -10.47 -13.06 -15.76
CA TYR A 99 -9.74 -11.84 -16.09
C TYR A 99 -9.36 -11.08 -14.81
N ILE A 100 -8.33 -10.24 -14.90
CA ILE A 100 -7.87 -9.41 -13.78
C ILE A 100 -8.57 -8.05 -13.86
N ASN A 101 -9.43 -7.77 -12.89
CA ASN A 101 -10.13 -6.50 -12.79
C ASN A 101 -9.25 -5.41 -12.21
N THR A 102 -9.55 -4.18 -12.60
CA THR A 102 -9.12 -2.96 -11.91
C THR A 102 -10.05 -2.67 -10.73
N ARG A 103 -9.56 -1.84 -9.80
CA ARG A 103 -10.34 -1.39 -8.64
C ARG A 103 -11.66 -0.71 -9.05
N LYS A 104 -11.62 0.09 -10.11
CA LYS A 104 -12.80 0.76 -10.67
C LYS A 104 -13.84 -0.25 -11.18
N GLU A 105 -13.40 -1.23 -11.95
CA GLU A 105 -14.29 -2.28 -12.48
C GLU A 105 -14.95 -3.08 -11.36
N ASP A 106 -14.23 -3.35 -10.25
CA ASP A 106 -14.81 -4.01 -9.07
C ASP A 106 -15.91 -3.15 -8.42
N LEU A 107 -15.66 -1.86 -8.20
CA LEU A 107 -16.65 -0.94 -7.63
C LEU A 107 -17.91 -0.83 -8.51
N GLU A 108 -17.73 -0.75 -9.83
CA GLU A 108 -18.83 -0.69 -10.79
C GLU A 108 -19.60 -2.01 -10.89
N SER A 109 -18.90 -3.15 -10.93
CA SER A 109 -19.53 -4.47 -11.03
C SER A 109 -20.34 -4.83 -9.78
N GLU A 110 -19.82 -4.47 -8.61
CA GLU A 110 -20.54 -4.59 -7.33
C GLU A 110 -21.73 -3.64 -7.27
N TRP A 111 -21.61 -2.46 -7.88
CA TRP A 111 -22.74 -1.56 -8.04
C TRP A 111 -23.78 -2.20 -8.95
N ASP A 112 -23.52 -2.47 -10.23
CA ASP A 112 -24.53 -2.87 -11.22
C ASP A 112 -25.46 -3.99 -10.73
N ASN A 113 -24.90 -5.01 -10.10
CA ASN A 113 -25.64 -6.22 -9.77
C ASN A 113 -26.38 -6.15 -8.43
N GLU A 114 -26.18 -5.10 -7.61
CA GLU A 114 -26.70 -5.09 -6.24
C GLU A 114 -28.13 -4.52 -6.10
N PRO A 115 -29.06 -5.23 -5.42
CA PRO A 115 -30.33 -4.68 -4.97
C PRO A 115 -30.13 -3.57 -3.92
N ALA A 116 -30.28 -2.33 -4.36
CA ALA A 116 -30.32 -1.18 -3.48
C ALA A 116 -31.73 -0.97 -2.89
N PRO A 117 -31.83 -0.49 -1.64
CA PRO A 117 -33.09 0.02 -1.11
C PRO A 117 -33.58 1.19 -1.98
N ILE A 118 -34.90 1.31 -2.12
CA ILE A 118 -35.51 2.42 -2.86
C ILE A 118 -35.08 3.73 -2.17
N LEU A 119 -34.49 4.64 -2.93
CA LEU A 119 -34.16 5.98 -2.44
C LEU A 119 -35.44 6.67 -1.96
N LYS A 120 -35.40 7.24 -0.75
CA LYS A 120 -36.50 8.06 -0.25
C LYS A 120 -36.76 9.21 -1.22
N ARG A 121 -38.03 9.58 -1.38
CA ARG A 121 -38.45 10.58 -2.37
C ARG A 121 -37.71 11.91 -2.20
N GLU A 122 -37.53 12.37 -0.97
CA GLU A 122 -36.85 13.63 -0.67
C GLU A 122 -35.38 13.61 -1.12
N VAL A 123 -34.71 12.48 -0.93
CA VAL A 123 -33.32 12.27 -1.35
C VAL A 123 -33.23 12.16 -2.87
N HIS A 124 -34.19 11.47 -3.48
CA HIS A 124 -34.26 11.32 -4.92
C HIS A 124 -34.46 12.68 -5.63
N GLU A 125 -35.42 13.49 -5.16
CA GLU A 125 -35.68 14.83 -5.69
C GLU A 125 -34.48 15.76 -5.46
N HIS A 126 -33.82 15.68 -4.31
CA HIS A 126 -32.64 16.50 -4.03
C HIS A 126 -31.44 16.16 -4.93
N ILE A 127 -31.20 14.87 -5.21
CA ILE A 127 -30.04 14.42 -5.97
C ILE A 127 -30.26 14.49 -7.48
N PHE A 128 -31.44 14.08 -7.96
CA PHE A 128 -31.70 13.95 -9.40
C PHE A 128 -32.65 15.01 -9.96
N GLY A 129 -33.38 15.74 -9.11
CA GLY A 129 -34.46 16.61 -9.55
C GLY A 129 -35.57 15.83 -10.26
N GLU A 130 -36.05 16.35 -11.40
CA GLU A 130 -37.14 15.75 -12.17
C GLU A 130 -36.68 14.58 -13.06
N ASN A 131 -35.39 14.50 -13.42
CA ASN A 131 -34.87 13.52 -14.38
C ASN A 131 -33.68 12.73 -13.85
N VAL A 132 -33.80 11.40 -13.79
CA VAL A 132 -32.71 10.50 -13.39
C VAL A 132 -31.81 10.21 -14.59
N PRO A 133 -30.50 10.54 -14.54
CA PRO A 133 -29.56 10.16 -15.57
C PRO A 133 -29.50 8.64 -15.76
N THR A 134 -29.37 8.16 -16.99
CA THR A 134 -29.31 6.72 -17.33
C THR A 134 -28.19 5.99 -16.59
N LYS A 135 -27.05 6.65 -16.35
CA LYS A 135 -25.92 6.09 -15.56
C LYS A 135 -26.28 5.69 -14.12
N ASN A 136 -27.37 6.23 -13.57
CA ASN A 136 -27.86 5.95 -12.22
C ASN A 136 -28.99 4.90 -12.21
N LYS A 137 -29.23 4.25 -13.36
CA LYS A 137 -30.21 3.19 -13.51
C LYS A 137 -29.48 1.89 -13.82
N THR A 138 -29.89 0.81 -13.18
CA THR A 138 -29.37 -0.53 -13.50
C THR A 138 -30.48 -1.57 -13.41
N HIS A 139 -30.20 -2.76 -13.91
CA HIS A 139 -31.17 -3.85 -13.99
C HIS A 139 -30.72 -5.01 -13.14
N ILE A 140 -31.59 -5.46 -12.25
CA ILE A 140 -31.34 -6.64 -11.44
C ILE A 140 -32.22 -7.77 -11.94
N MET A 141 -31.60 -8.93 -12.11
CA MET A 141 -32.28 -10.17 -12.46
C MET A 141 -31.82 -11.28 -11.52
N GLY A 142 -32.76 -12.11 -11.08
CA GLY A 142 -32.49 -13.31 -10.31
C GLY A 142 -33.27 -14.49 -10.86
N THR A 143 -32.95 -15.70 -10.41
CA THR A 143 -33.68 -16.92 -10.83
C THR A 143 -35.19 -16.80 -10.56
N PHE A 144 -35.59 -16.12 -9.47
CA PHE A 144 -36.98 -15.90 -9.08
C PHE A 144 -37.44 -14.44 -9.23
N VAL A 145 -36.60 -13.55 -9.77
CA VAL A 145 -36.91 -12.13 -9.90
C VAL A 145 -36.80 -11.75 -11.37
N ARG A 146 -37.94 -11.41 -11.98
CA ARG A 146 -37.98 -10.81 -13.33
C ARG A 146 -37.14 -9.55 -13.34
N GLN A 147 -36.45 -9.29 -14.46
CA GLN A 147 -35.62 -8.11 -14.64
C GLN A 147 -36.34 -6.84 -14.16
N LYS A 148 -35.74 -6.17 -13.17
CA LYS A 148 -36.28 -4.97 -12.54
C LYS A 148 -35.27 -3.84 -12.66
N GLU A 149 -35.70 -2.72 -13.25
CA GLU A 149 -34.92 -1.47 -13.22
C GLU A 149 -34.94 -0.89 -11.80
N ILE A 150 -33.78 -0.50 -11.31
CA ILE A 150 -33.62 0.23 -10.06
C ILE A 150 -32.81 1.50 -10.29
N THR A 151 -33.19 2.56 -9.59
CA THR A 151 -32.44 3.81 -9.54
C THR A 151 -31.57 3.84 -8.28
N LYS A 152 -30.28 4.08 -8.45
CA LYS A 152 -29.34 4.30 -7.34
C LYS A 152 -28.21 5.21 -7.80
N LEU A 153 -27.56 5.91 -6.87
CA LEU A 153 -26.45 6.80 -7.20
C LEU A 153 -25.24 5.96 -7.62
N LYS A 154 -24.70 6.19 -8.83
CA LYS A 154 -23.49 5.51 -9.33
C LYS A 154 -22.22 6.22 -8.91
N GLU A 155 -22.18 7.53 -9.03
CA GLU A 155 -20.99 8.32 -8.78
C GLU A 155 -21.31 9.63 -8.07
N PHE A 156 -20.34 10.11 -7.30
CA PHE A 156 -20.35 11.42 -6.66
C PHE A 156 -18.97 12.08 -6.82
N SER A 157 -18.93 13.26 -7.44
CA SER A 157 -17.70 14.05 -7.60
C SER A 157 -17.50 14.97 -6.39
N HIS A 158 -16.31 14.93 -5.80
CA HIS A 158 -15.86 15.77 -4.71
C HIS A 158 -14.94 16.87 -5.25
N GLU A 159 -15.51 17.91 -5.87
CA GLU A 159 -14.72 19.00 -6.51
C GLU A 159 -13.71 19.67 -5.56
N GLN A 160 -13.99 19.70 -4.26
CA GLN A 160 -13.07 20.24 -3.24
C GLN A 160 -11.79 19.42 -3.05
N LEU A 161 -11.82 18.14 -3.45
CA LEU A 161 -10.67 17.24 -3.37
C LEU A 161 -9.89 17.19 -4.69
N LYS A 162 -10.38 17.86 -5.73
CA LYS A 162 -9.76 17.88 -7.05
C LYS A 162 -8.44 18.64 -6.98
N LYS A 163 -7.34 17.91 -7.11
CA LYS A 163 -5.99 18.47 -7.21
C LYS A 163 -5.59 18.61 -8.67
N SER A 164 -4.72 19.57 -8.96
CA SER A 164 -4.09 19.64 -10.28
C SER A 164 -3.19 18.41 -10.46
N VAL A 165 -3.28 17.77 -11.63
CA VAL A 165 -2.40 16.65 -11.99
C VAL A 165 -0.93 17.11 -11.97
N ASP A 166 -0.67 18.33 -12.42
CA ASP A 166 0.68 18.89 -12.50
C ASP A 166 1.32 19.16 -11.13
N GLU A 167 0.52 19.17 -10.06
CA GLU A 167 0.98 19.35 -8.68
C GLU A 167 1.25 18.01 -7.96
N ASP A 168 0.88 16.86 -8.55
CA ASP A 168 1.09 15.55 -7.93
C ASP A 168 2.56 15.10 -8.08
N LEU A 169 3.19 14.72 -6.97
CA LEU A 169 4.61 14.38 -6.91
C LEU A 169 4.96 13.19 -7.82
N ALA A 170 4.15 12.13 -7.83
CA ALA A 170 4.35 10.95 -8.67
C ALA A 170 4.26 11.31 -10.15
N TYR A 171 3.35 12.20 -10.52
CA TYR A 171 3.25 12.69 -11.89
C TYR A 171 4.49 13.51 -12.29
N GLN A 172 4.95 14.42 -11.42
CA GLN A 172 6.17 15.20 -11.65
C GLN A 172 7.41 14.32 -11.82
N GLU A 173 7.58 13.29 -10.97
CA GLU A 173 8.69 12.33 -11.09
C GLU A 173 8.64 11.58 -12.44
N LEU A 174 7.47 11.07 -12.83
CA LEU A 174 7.30 10.39 -14.12
C LEU A 174 7.59 11.30 -15.31
N LYS A 175 7.17 12.57 -15.24
CA LYS A 175 7.45 13.58 -16.28
C LYS A 175 8.92 13.95 -16.36
N ALA A 176 9.60 14.04 -15.22
CA ALA A 176 11.04 14.29 -15.18
C ALA A 176 11.83 13.12 -15.78
N GLU A 177 11.43 11.88 -15.47
CA GLU A 177 12.04 10.66 -16.03
C GLU A 177 11.80 10.55 -17.55
N GLU A 178 10.58 10.83 -18.02
CA GLU A 178 10.26 10.91 -19.46
C GLU A 178 11.14 11.95 -20.17
N ALA A 179 11.26 13.15 -19.61
CA ALA A 179 12.07 14.21 -20.18
C ALA A 179 13.57 13.83 -20.22
N SER A 180 14.07 13.17 -19.18
CA SER A 180 15.44 12.67 -19.15
C SER A 180 15.70 11.62 -20.22
N LEU A 181 14.80 10.64 -20.36
CA LEU A 181 14.90 9.60 -21.40
C LEU A 181 14.81 10.20 -22.81
N GLN A 182 13.91 11.16 -23.01
CA GLN A 182 13.77 11.85 -24.29
C GLN A 182 15.04 12.65 -24.64
N GLY A 183 15.62 13.34 -23.66
CA GLY A 183 16.88 14.08 -23.84
C GLY A 183 18.05 13.16 -24.21
N GLU A 184 18.17 12.00 -23.55
CA GLU A 184 19.18 10.99 -23.90
C GLU A 184 18.98 10.45 -25.32
N TRP A 185 17.73 10.14 -25.69
CA TRP A 185 17.40 9.67 -27.04
C TRP A 185 17.74 10.72 -28.11
N ASP A 186 17.37 11.98 -27.88
CA ASP A 186 17.66 13.09 -28.80
C ASP A 186 19.17 13.26 -29.01
N GLN A 187 19.97 13.10 -27.96
CA GLN A 187 21.44 13.16 -28.03
C GLN A 187 22.02 12.02 -28.89
N LEU A 188 21.55 10.78 -28.68
CA LEU A 188 22.03 9.62 -29.43
C LEU A 188 21.63 9.69 -30.92
N VAL A 189 20.39 10.10 -31.20
CA VAL A 189 19.91 10.31 -32.57
C VAL A 189 20.64 11.47 -33.25
N LEU A 190 20.97 12.54 -32.52
CA LEU A 190 21.78 13.63 -33.04
C LEU A 190 23.19 13.15 -33.40
N LYS A 191 23.83 12.36 -32.53
CA LYS A 191 25.14 11.75 -32.79
C LYS A 191 25.12 10.89 -34.06
N GLU A 192 24.10 10.05 -34.24
CA GLU A 192 23.92 9.26 -35.45
C GLU A 192 23.79 10.13 -36.71
N LYS A 193 22.95 11.17 -36.66
CA LYS A 193 22.79 12.13 -37.77
C LYS A 193 24.09 12.84 -38.10
N MET A 194 24.87 13.23 -37.09
CA MET A 194 26.19 13.84 -37.28
C MET A 194 27.14 12.89 -38.00
N TYR A 195 27.19 11.61 -37.59
CA TYR A 195 28.02 10.60 -38.27
C TYR A 195 27.59 10.35 -39.71
N LEU A 196 26.29 10.28 -39.99
CA LEU A 196 25.77 10.11 -41.36
C LEU A 196 26.14 11.29 -42.27
N ASN A 197 26.10 12.52 -41.75
CA ASN A 197 26.53 13.71 -42.49
C ASN A 197 28.05 13.73 -42.70
N GLU A 198 28.81 13.40 -41.66
CA GLU A 198 30.26 13.27 -41.72
C GLU A 198 30.70 12.23 -42.74
N LYS A 199 30.03 11.06 -42.79
CA LYS A 199 30.30 10.03 -43.77
C LYS A 199 30.12 10.53 -45.20
N LYS A 200 29.04 11.28 -45.48
CA LYS A 200 28.81 11.91 -46.79
C LYS A 200 29.89 12.93 -47.13
N ASN A 201 30.31 13.75 -46.17
CA ASN A 201 31.36 14.74 -46.40
C ASN A 201 32.72 14.08 -46.65
N ALA A 202 33.05 13.04 -45.88
CA ALA A 202 34.28 12.27 -46.04
C ALA A 202 34.34 11.58 -47.42
N GLU A 203 33.21 11.05 -47.90
CA GLU A 203 33.08 10.49 -49.25
C GLU A 203 33.33 11.56 -50.35
N LEU A 204 32.78 12.77 -50.19
CA LEU A 204 33.01 13.88 -51.13
C LEU A 204 34.46 14.37 -51.11
N GLU A 205 35.10 14.35 -49.94
CA GLU A 205 36.47 14.81 -49.71
C GLU A 205 37.52 13.70 -49.94
N GLN A 206 37.11 12.48 -50.28
CA GLN A 206 37.97 11.31 -50.46
C GLN A 206 38.87 11.01 -49.25
N ARG A 207 38.32 11.16 -48.04
CA ARG A 207 38.99 10.85 -46.78
C ARG A 207 38.20 9.81 -45.98
N GLU A 208 38.83 9.27 -44.95
CA GLU A 208 38.15 8.42 -43.99
C GLU A 208 37.18 9.24 -43.10
N PRO A 209 35.97 8.72 -42.80
CA PRO A 209 35.04 9.35 -41.87
C PRO A 209 35.60 9.39 -40.44
N ASN A 210 35.27 10.44 -39.68
CA ASN A 210 35.56 10.46 -38.25
C ASN A 210 34.71 9.41 -37.51
N ASN A 211 35.35 8.31 -37.09
CA ASN A 211 34.71 7.21 -36.38
C ASN A 211 34.37 7.51 -34.92
N GLU A 212 34.85 8.61 -34.32
CA GLU A 212 34.45 9.03 -32.97
C GLU A 212 32.97 9.44 -32.90
N LEU A 213 32.41 9.90 -34.02
CA LEU A 213 31.01 10.27 -34.14
C LEU A 213 30.11 9.04 -34.31
N LYS A 214 30.68 7.88 -34.66
CA LYS A 214 29.93 6.64 -34.82
C LYS A 214 29.34 6.21 -33.47
N LEU A 215 28.11 5.72 -33.48
CA LEU A 215 27.54 5.08 -32.31
C LEU A 215 28.33 3.80 -31.97
N THR A 216 28.57 3.56 -30.68
CA THR A 216 29.06 2.27 -30.20
C THR A 216 27.94 1.23 -30.25
N SER A 217 28.29 -0.06 -30.07
CA SER A 217 27.31 -1.13 -29.90
C SER A 217 26.36 -0.84 -28.74
N GLU A 218 26.92 -0.40 -27.61
CA GLU A 218 26.16 -0.11 -26.39
C GLU A 218 25.21 1.07 -26.59
N GLU A 219 25.63 2.12 -27.30
CA GLU A 219 24.78 3.26 -27.62
C GLU A 219 23.65 2.87 -28.57
N SER A 220 23.91 2.02 -29.55
CA SER A 220 22.89 1.48 -30.46
C SER A 220 21.85 0.65 -29.71
N ASP A 221 22.29 -0.25 -28.82
CA ASP A 221 21.41 -1.07 -27.98
C ASP A 221 20.61 -0.20 -26.99
N ARG A 222 21.23 0.89 -26.51
CA ARG A 222 20.59 1.86 -25.62
C ARG A 222 19.46 2.62 -26.30
N ILE A 223 19.57 2.98 -27.59
CA ILE A 223 18.45 3.59 -28.34
C ILE A 223 17.21 2.70 -28.32
N GLY A 224 17.40 1.39 -28.57
CA GLY A 224 16.31 0.41 -28.49
C GLY A 224 15.68 0.37 -27.10
N SER A 225 16.52 0.26 -26.07
CA SER A 225 16.08 0.23 -24.67
C SER A 225 15.35 1.52 -24.23
N ILE A 226 15.84 2.70 -24.64
CA ILE A 226 15.17 3.99 -24.34
C ILE A 226 13.80 4.04 -25.00
N THR A 227 13.68 3.57 -26.25
CA THR A 227 12.40 3.57 -26.97
C THR A 227 11.36 2.73 -26.22
N GLU A 228 11.72 1.54 -25.76
CA GLU A 228 10.85 0.70 -24.93
C GLU A 228 10.51 1.37 -23.60
N ASN A 229 11.49 1.96 -22.92
CA ASN A 229 11.29 2.66 -21.66
C ASN A 229 10.37 3.88 -21.81
N LEU A 230 10.46 4.64 -22.91
CA LEU A 230 9.56 5.76 -23.19
C LEU A 230 8.12 5.30 -23.39
N ILE A 231 7.89 4.14 -24.05
CA ILE A 231 6.56 3.56 -24.19
C ILE A 231 6.00 3.17 -22.81
N LYS A 232 6.81 2.51 -21.98
CA LYS A 232 6.45 2.14 -20.60
C LYS A 232 6.15 3.37 -19.74
N MET A 233 6.97 4.42 -19.87
CA MET A 233 6.82 5.68 -19.14
C MET A 233 5.51 6.38 -19.50
N LYS A 234 5.21 6.51 -20.80
CA LYS A 234 3.93 7.08 -21.26
C LYS A 234 2.73 6.31 -20.73
N ARG A 235 2.81 4.97 -20.70
CA ARG A 235 1.75 4.14 -20.11
C ARG A 235 1.60 4.40 -18.61
N GLN A 236 2.70 4.53 -17.86
CA GLN A 236 2.67 4.87 -16.43
C GLN A 236 2.08 6.26 -16.19
N ILE A 237 2.45 7.26 -16.99
CA ILE A 237 1.89 8.61 -16.92
C ILE A 237 0.37 8.58 -17.10
N GLU A 238 -0.13 7.86 -18.10
CA GLU A 238 -1.58 7.74 -18.34
C GLU A 238 -2.31 6.93 -17.25
N LEU A 239 -1.64 6.00 -16.58
CA LEU A 239 -2.18 5.33 -15.40
C LEU A 239 -2.24 6.27 -14.20
N CYS A 240 -1.18 7.05 -13.97
CA CYS A 240 -1.08 8.03 -12.90
C CYS A 240 -2.15 9.13 -13.03
N LYS A 241 -2.34 9.69 -14.23
CA LYS A 241 -3.40 10.67 -14.52
C LYS A 241 -4.79 10.15 -14.16
N ARG A 242 -5.13 8.95 -14.64
CA ARG A 242 -6.42 8.30 -14.36
C ARG A 242 -6.64 8.12 -12.86
N GLU A 243 -5.61 7.73 -12.13
CA GLU A 243 -5.69 7.58 -10.68
C GLU A 243 -5.93 8.91 -9.96
N ILE A 244 -5.26 9.98 -10.39
CA ILE A 244 -5.50 11.33 -9.85
C ILE A 244 -6.93 11.79 -10.14
N GLU A 245 -7.42 11.55 -11.35
CA GLU A 245 -8.79 11.84 -11.77
C GLU A 245 -9.82 10.99 -11.00
N GLU A 246 -9.50 9.75 -10.63
CA GLU A 246 -10.43 8.87 -9.91
C GLU A 246 -10.49 9.19 -8.41
N ARG A 247 -9.44 9.77 -7.80
CA ARG A 247 -9.37 10.06 -6.36
C ARG A 247 -10.46 10.99 -5.82
N HIS A 248 -10.94 11.92 -6.64
CA HIS A 248 -11.99 12.85 -6.23
C HIS A 248 -13.39 12.32 -6.54
N ILE A 249 -13.51 11.08 -7.03
CA ILE A 249 -14.79 10.47 -7.40
C ILE A 249 -15.07 9.30 -6.46
N SER A 250 -16.19 9.35 -5.76
CA SER A 250 -16.76 8.16 -5.12
C SER A 250 -17.61 7.43 -6.13
N LEU A 251 -17.23 6.19 -6.44
CA LEU A 251 -17.86 5.38 -7.47
C LEU A 251 -18.33 4.06 -6.90
N GLY A 252 -19.52 3.63 -7.35
CA GLY A 252 -20.04 2.30 -7.12
C GLY A 252 -20.30 1.97 -5.66
N GLU A 253 -20.15 0.69 -5.31
CA GLU A 253 -20.36 0.19 -3.93
C GLU A 253 -19.00 0.04 -3.21
N PRO A 254 -18.80 0.67 -2.04
CA PRO A 254 -17.54 0.53 -1.30
C PRO A 254 -17.38 -0.88 -0.70
N PRO A 255 -16.13 -1.33 -0.46
CA PRO A 255 -15.87 -2.59 0.22
C PRO A 255 -16.56 -2.65 1.60
N SER A 256 -17.11 -3.81 1.95
CA SER A 256 -17.69 -4.05 3.28
C SER A 256 -16.62 -4.16 4.38
N ALA A 257 -15.41 -4.60 4.02
CA ALA A 257 -14.26 -4.56 4.91
C ALA A 257 -12.98 -4.26 4.13
N ILE A 258 -12.12 -3.46 4.75
CA ILE A 258 -10.76 -3.15 4.33
C ILE A 258 -9.84 -3.58 5.47
N ILE A 259 -8.94 -4.52 5.22
CA ILE A 259 -7.98 -5.02 6.22
C ILE A 259 -6.58 -4.67 5.73
N ARG A 260 -5.73 -4.14 6.62
CA ARG A 260 -4.36 -3.72 6.30
C ARG A 260 -3.38 -4.64 6.98
N ILE A 261 -2.63 -5.41 6.20
CA ILE A 261 -1.62 -6.33 6.72
C ILE A 261 -0.24 -5.73 6.46
N PRO A 262 0.62 -5.56 7.48
CA PRO A 262 1.95 -4.97 7.31
C PRO A 262 2.83 -5.83 6.41
N THR A 263 3.75 -5.20 5.70
CA THR A 263 4.69 -5.88 4.79
C THR A 263 6.13 -5.52 5.08
N THR A 264 7.07 -6.33 4.58
CA THR A 264 8.53 -6.13 4.74
C THR A 264 9.07 -4.89 4.03
N LEU A 265 8.28 -4.23 3.18
CA LEU A 265 8.62 -2.98 2.51
C LEU A 265 7.93 -1.76 3.14
N ASP A 266 7.37 -1.90 4.33
CA ASP A 266 6.93 -0.75 5.11
C ASP A 266 8.12 0.03 5.67
N TYR A 267 8.04 1.36 5.69
CA TYR A 267 9.08 2.23 6.25
C TYR A 267 9.31 1.96 7.74
N ASN A 268 8.23 1.61 8.45
CA ASN A 268 8.27 1.13 9.83
C ASN A 268 8.14 -0.40 9.86
N SER A 269 8.82 -1.12 8.96
CA SER A 269 8.65 -2.57 8.81
C SER A 269 8.74 -3.24 10.17
N LEU A 270 7.63 -3.85 10.56
CA LEU A 270 7.57 -4.66 11.76
C LEU A 270 8.41 -5.92 11.54
N THR A 271 9.00 -6.46 12.60
CA THR A 271 9.79 -7.70 12.50
C THR A 271 8.96 -8.84 11.93
N PHE A 272 7.72 -8.96 12.39
CA PHE A 272 6.75 -9.90 11.84
C PHE A 272 5.83 -9.16 10.86
N ALA A 273 6.09 -9.34 9.57
CA ALA A 273 5.33 -8.74 8.48
C ALA A 273 5.27 -9.70 7.29
N LEU A 274 4.34 -9.48 6.36
CA LEU A 274 4.28 -10.27 5.13
C LEU A 274 5.42 -9.90 4.17
N ASP A 275 6.01 -10.89 3.53
CA ASP A 275 7.00 -10.72 2.48
C ASP A 275 6.34 -10.13 1.22
N ALA A 276 6.61 -8.85 0.96
CA ALA A 276 6.01 -8.12 -0.16
C ALA A 276 6.41 -8.70 -1.53
N GLU A 277 7.65 -9.19 -1.66
CA GLU A 277 8.12 -9.74 -2.93
C GLU A 277 7.42 -11.07 -3.21
N LYS A 278 7.26 -11.95 -2.22
CA LYS A 278 6.52 -13.21 -2.40
C LYS A 278 5.03 -12.99 -2.66
N VAL A 279 4.44 -11.95 -2.06
CA VAL A 279 3.08 -11.52 -2.38
C VAL A 279 2.99 -11.13 -3.86
N LEU A 280 3.90 -10.29 -4.33
CA LEU A 280 3.91 -9.81 -5.72
C LEU A 280 4.20 -10.93 -6.72
N ASP A 281 5.15 -11.83 -6.41
CA ASP A 281 5.44 -13.03 -7.20
C ASP A 281 4.19 -13.89 -7.38
N LYS A 282 3.43 -14.09 -6.30
CA LYS A 282 2.19 -14.86 -6.36
C LYS A 282 1.09 -14.15 -7.14
N MET A 283 0.95 -12.83 -7.02
CA MET A 283 0.03 -12.04 -7.87
C MET A 283 0.38 -12.22 -9.35
N ALA A 284 1.67 -12.15 -9.68
CA ALA A 284 2.16 -12.25 -11.04
C ALA A 284 2.00 -13.65 -11.63
N SER A 285 2.27 -14.68 -10.82
CA SER A 285 2.02 -16.09 -11.15
C SER A 285 0.53 -16.35 -11.42
N LEU A 286 -0.35 -15.81 -10.58
CA LEU A 286 -1.79 -15.96 -10.76
C LEU A 286 -2.26 -15.21 -12.00
N ALA A 287 -1.81 -13.97 -12.25
CA ALA A 287 -2.22 -13.18 -13.42
C ALA A 287 -2.00 -13.89 -14.77
N GLN A 288 -1.04 -14.83 -14.82
CA GLN A 288 -0.73 -15.66 -15.99
C GLN A 288 -1.23 -17.10 -15.88
N SER A 289 -1.94 -17.44 -14.80
CA SER A 289 -2.39 -18.79 -14.52
C SER A 289 -3.38 -19.28 -15.58
N LYS A 290 -3.32 -20.58 -15.88
CA LYS A 290 -4.27 -21.26 -16.77
C LYS A 290 -5.39 -21.96 -15.98
N THR A 291 -5.44 -21.75 -14.67
CA THR A 291 -6.47 -22.37 -13.82
C THR A 291 -7.82 -21.73 -14.11
N ASP A 292 -8.78 -22.55 -14.55
CA ASP A 292 -10.14 -22.09 -14.80
C ASP A 292 -10.81 -21.57 -13.52
N TYR A 293 -11.55 -20.47 -13.66
CA TYR A 293 -12.40 -19.98 -12.58
C TYR A 293 -13.45 -21.04 -12.20
N SER A 294 -13.51 -21.35 -10.91
CA SER A 294 -14.54 -22.20 -10.34
C SER A 294 -15.08 -21.57 -9.08
N PHE A 295 -16.38 -21.24 -9.09
CA PHE A 295 -17.07 -20.68 -7.92
C PHE A 295 -16.84 -21.51 -6.64
N PHE A 296 -16.73 -22.83 -6.77
CA PHE A 296 -16.57 -23.75 -5.64
C PHE A 296 -15.11 -24.08 -5.31
N ARG A 297 -14.20 -24.07 -6.29
CA ARG A 297 -12.84 -24.61 -6.12
C ARG A 297 -11.73 -23.56 -6.22
N PHE A 298 -11.88 -22.58 -7.11
CA PHE A 298 -10.86 -21.59 -7.40
C PHE A 298 -11.50 -20.28 -7.86
N ASN A 299 -11.87 -19.45 -6.89
CA ASN A 299 -12.55 -18.18 -7.07
C ASN A 299 -11.70 -17.00 -6.54
N CYS A 300 -12.23 -15.78 -6.58
CA CYS A 300 -11.55 -14.57 -6.10
C CYS A 300 -10.99 -14.70 -4.68
N SER A 301 -11.79 -15.26 -3.76
CA SER A 301 -11.38 -15.46 -2.37
C SER A 301 -10.28 -16.50 -2.22
N THR A 302 -10.28 -17.53 -3.07
CA THR A 302 -9.22 -18.56 -3.10
C THR A 302 -7.91 -17.97 -3.61
N ALA A 303 -7.95 -17.28 -4.76
CA ALA A 303 -6.78 -16.61 -5.34
C ALA A 303 -6.18 -15.59 -4.37
N ALA A 304 -7.01 -14.73 -3.76
CA ALA A 304 -6.57 -13.77 -2.76
C ALA A 304 -5.99 -14.42 -1.49
N THR A 305 -6.55 -15.56 -1.06
CA THR A 305 -5.99 -16.36 0.05
C THR A 305 -4.60 -16.89 -0.31
N GLU A 306 -4.39 -17.37 -1.54
CA GLU A 306 -3.07 -17.84 -1.97
C GLU A 306 -2.03 -16.71 -1.97
N ILE A 307 -2.42 -15.49 -2.38
CA ILE A 307 -1.54 -14.31 -2.34
C ILE A 307 -1.12 -13.98 -0.90
N VAL A 308 -2.07 -13.89 0.03
CA VAL A 308 -1.77 -13.62 1.45
C VAL A 308 -0.87 -14.71 2.02
N LYS A 309 -1.14 -15.99 1.73
CA LYS A 309 -0.32 -17.11 2.21
C LYS A 309 1.10 -17.10 1.65
N ALA A 310 1.30 -16.67 0.40
CA ALA A 310 2.62 -16.58 -0.18
C ALA A 310 3.51 -15.56 0.55
N GLY A 311 2.92 -14.48 1.06
CA GLY A 311 3.62 -13.51 1.90
C GLY A 311 4.04 -14.03 3.28
N ILE A 312 3.52 -15.17 3.75
CA ILE A 312 3.89 -15.72 5.05
C ILE A 312 5.16 -16.57 4.86
N SER A 313 6.32 -16.03 5.23
CA SER A 313 7.59 -16.76 5.17
C SER A 313 7.57 -18.01 6.06
N ASP A 314 8.48 -18.96 5.82
CA ASP A 314 8.55 -20.16 6.64
C ASP A 314 8.93 -19.83 8.10
N GLU A 315 9.79 -18.82 8.29
CA GLU A 315 10.14 -18.29 9.60
C GLU A 315 8.91 -17.72 10.31
N LEU A 316 8.16 -16.85 9.64
CA LEU A 316 6.94 -16.25 10.19
C LEU A 316 5.90 -17.33 10.52
N LYS A 317 5.72 -18.30 9.62
CA LYS A 317 4.81 -19.44 9.82
C LYS A 317 5.20 -20.29 11.02
N ASN A 318 6.50 -20.48 11.25
CA ASN A 318 7.00 -21.19 12.42
C ASN A 318 6.79 -20.40 13.71
N SER A 319 7.02 -19.08 13.69
CA SER A 319 6.73 -18.19 14.83
C SER A 319 5.25 -18.20 15.20
N MET A 320 4.37 -18.03 14.20
CA MET A 320 2.91 -18.15 14.39
C MET A 320 2.52 -19.50 14.98
N LYS A 321 3.09 -20.60 14.46
CA LYS A 321 2.79 -21.95 14.96
C LYS A 321 3.26 -22.14 16.41
N ALA A 322 4.41 -21.57 16.78
CA ALA A 322 4.92 -21.60 18.15
C ALA A 322 4.02 -20.83 19.12
N ASP A 323 3.36 -19.79 18.64
CA ASP A 323 2.35 -19.02 19.38
C ASP A 323 0.95 -19.67 19.40
N GLY A 324 0.80 -20.81 18.71
CA GLY A 324 -0.45 -21.58 18.65
C GLY A 324 -1.33 -21.27 17.44
N PHE A 325 -0.92 -20.35 16.55
CA PHE A 325 -1.63 -20.01 15.33
C PHE A 325 -1.25 -20.92 14.15
N ASN A 326 -2.22 -21.62 13.56
CA ASN A 326 -2.00 -22.48 12.41
C ASN A 326 -2.64 -21.91 11.13
N VAL A 327 -1.81 -21.35 10.25
CA VAL A 327 -2.19 -20.74 8.96
C VAL A 327 -3.01 -21.70 8.08
N VAL A 328 -2.68 -22.99 8.04
CA VAL A 328 -3.37 -23.98 7.18
C VAL A 328 -4.79 -24.21 7.69
N ASN A 329 -4.96 -24.29 9.00
CA ASN A 329 -6.27 -24.44 9.61
C ASN A 329 -7.10 -23.15 9.50
N ALA A 330 -6.47 -21.99 9.73
CA ALA A 330 -7.12 -20.69 9.64
C ALA A 330 -7.63 -20.35 8.23
N SER A 331 -6.88 -20.75 7.19
CA SER A 331 -7.28 -20.57 5.79
C SER A 331 -8.26 -21.65 5.28
N LYS A 332 -8.59 -22.67 6.09
CA LYS A 332 -9.44 -23.78 5.65
C LYS A 332 -10.89 -23.34 5.57
N ALA A 333 -11.44 -23.35 4.36
CA ALA A 333 -12.86 -23.19 4.10
C ALA A 333 -13.34 -24.31 3.16
N THR A 334 -14.52 -24.89 3.43
CA THR A 334 -15.12 -25.87 2.51
C THR A 334 -15.37 -25.25 1.14
N ILE A 335 -15.79 -23.98 1.13
CA ILE A 335 -15.90 -23.16 -0.06
C ILE A 335 -15.43 -21.76 0.33
N ALA A 336 -14.42 -21.23 -0.36
CA ALA A 336 -13.88 -19.91 -0.08
C ALA A 336 -14.91 -18.83 -0.46
N THR A 337 -15.17 -17.90 0.46
CA THR A 337 -16.08 -16.77 0.28
C THR A 337 -15.39 -15.48 0.75
N PRO A 338 -15.87 -14.29 0.34
CA PRO A 338 -15.32 -13.03 0.84
C PRO A 338 -15.35 -12.94 2.37
N THR A 339 -16.34 -13.57 3.01
CA THR A 339 -16.43 -13.66 4.48
C THR A 339 -15.32 -14.53 5.07
N SER A 340 -15.10 -15.74 4.56
CA SER A 340 -14.05 -16.62 5.09
C SER A 340 -12.65 -16.02 4.87
N PHE A 341 -12.44 -15.39 3.71
CA PHE A 341 -11.19 -14.70 3.41
C PHE A 341 -10.97 -13.48 4.31
N SER A 342 -12.00 -12.65 4.52
CA SER A 342 -11.93 -11.51 5.46
C SER A 342 -11.57 -11.96 6.87
N ASN A 343 -12.20 -13.05 7.37
CA ASN A 343 -11.90 -13.59 8.69
C ASN A 343 -10.47 -14.12 8.78
N PHE A 344 -9.99 -14.84 7.77
CA PHE A 344 -8.60 -15.30 7.71
C PHE A 344 -7.62 -14.12 7.75
N CYS A 345 -7.86 -13.05 6.99
CA CYS A 345 -6.99 -11.88 6.98
C CYS A 345 -7.01 -11.10 8.31
N LYS A 346 -8.16 -11.02 9.00
CA LYS A 346 -8.24 -10.45 10.35
C LYS A 346 -7.41 -11.25 11.35
N GLN A 347 -7.53 -12.57 11.31
CA GLN A 347 -6.73 -13.46 12.16
C GLN A 347 -5.23 -13.29 11.91
N ILE A 348 -4.80 -13.17 10.65
CA ILE A 348 -3.41 -12.87 10.31
C ILE A 348 -2.98 -11.51 10.86
N GLN A 349 -3.81 -10.48 10.70
CA GLN A 349 -3.51 -9.14 11.22
C GLN A 349 -3.35 -9.15 12.75
N GLU A 350 -4.28 -9.79 13.47
CA GLU A 350 -4.26 -9.92 14.93
C GLU A 350 -3.01 -10.68 15.41
N GLU A 351 -2.68 -11.79 14.75
CA GLU A 351 -1.50 -12.60 15.06
C GLU A 351 -0.19 -11.81 14.86
N LEU A 352 -0.07 -11.07 13.75
CA LEU A 352 1.12 -10.24 13.51
C LEU A 352 1.24 -9.14 14.56
N LEU A 353 0.14 -8.50 14.97
CA LEU A 353 0.15 -7.51 16.04
C LEU A 353 0.61 -8.12 17.37
N HIS A 354 0.12 -9.33 17.69
CA HIS A 354 0.51 -10.05 18.90
C HIS A 354 2.00 -10.39 18.92
N LEU A 355 2.53 -11.00 17.86
CA LEU A 355 3.94 -11.36 17.75
C LEU A 355 4.86 -10.14 17.89
N ASN A 356 4.52 -9.02 17.24
CA ASN A 356 5.31 -7.79 17.33
C ASN A 356 5.23 -7.14 18.72
N ALA A 357 4.07 -7.16 19.38
CA ALA A 357 3.93 -6.65 20.75
C ALA A 357 4.76 -7.47 21.76
N ASN A 358 4.78 -8.80 21.59
CA ASN A 358 5.58 -9.69 22.43
C ASN A 358 7.08 -9.45 22.23
N GLN A 359 7.53 -9.28 20.98
CA GLN A 359 8.93 -8.95 20.71
C GLN A 359 9.34 -7.61 21.33
N ALA A 360 8.52 -6.57 21.18
CA ALA A 360 8.81 -5.26 21.77
C ALA A 360 8.95 -5.35 23.30
N SER A 361 8.12 -6.17 23.95
CA SER A 361 8.19 -6.42 25.40
C SER A 361 9.47 -7.17 25.80
N ILE A 362 9.89 -8.16 25.01
CA ILE A 362 11.16 -8.90 25.23
C ILE A 362 12.36 -7.98 25.06
N GLU A 363 12.35 -7.09 24.06
CA GLU A 363 13.43 -6.12 23.83
C GLU A 363 13.54 -5.11 24.98
N GLN A 364 12.41 -4.60 25.49
CA GLN A 364 12.39 -3.72 26.66
C GLN A 364 12.97 -4.40 27.91
N GLN A 365 12.57 -5.65 28.19
CA GLN A 365 13.11 -6.41 29.32
C GLN A 365 14.62 -6.65 29.20
N LYS A 366 15.13 -6.90 27.99
CA LYS A 366 16.57 -7.05 27.74
C LYS A 366 17.31 -5.73 27.99
N ILE A 367 16.75 -4.59 27.58
CA ILE A 367 17.35 -3.27 27.81
C ILE A 367 17.36 -2.94 29.32
N GLU A 368 16.28 -3.22 30.03
CA GLU A 368 16.21 -3.04 31.50
C GLU A 368 17.20 -3.95 32.23
N THR A 369 17.34 -5.21 31.79
CA THR A 369 18.30 -6.16 32.35
C THR A 369 19.75 -5.77 32.02
N ALA A 370 20.01 -5.21 30.84
CA ALA A 370 21.32 -4.67 30.46
C ALA A 370 21.68 -3.41 31.27
N ARG A 371 20.69 -2.54 31.55
CA ARG A 371 20.86 -1.36 32.40
C ARG A 371 21.05 -1.71 33.87
N SER A 372 20.38 -2.76 34.37
CA SER A 372 20.57 -3.23 35.75
C SER A 372 21.88 -3.98 35.95
N SER A 373 22.41 -4.63 34.90
CA SER A 373 23.72 -5.32 34.93
C SER A 373 24.94 -4.42 34.68
N GLN A 374 24.74 -3.18 34.17
CA GLN A 374 25.78 -2.14 34.10
C GLN A 374 25.89 -1.27 35.38
N SER A 375 25.21 -1.63 36.47
CA SER A 375 25.41 -1.05 37.81
C SER A 375 25.69 -2.17 38.81
N PRO A 376 26.94 -2.28 39.27
CA PRO A 376 27.15 -1.91 40.67
C PRO A 376 28.55 -1.30 40.89
N LYS A 377 28.61 0.01 41.17
CA LYS A 377 29.67 0.60 42.02
C LYS A 377 29.38 2.04 42.50
N GLU A 378 28.45 2.78 41.91
CA GLU A 378 28.19 4.16 42.35
C GLU A 378 27.03 4.31 43.36
N SER A 379 26.05 3.40 43.41
CA SER A 379 24.92 3.52 44.35
C SER A 379 25.29 3.22 45.81
N LEU A 380 26.35 2.44 46.04
CA LEU A 380 26.94 2.22 47.38
C LEU A 380 27.66 3.48 47.91
N ASN A 381 28.09 4.39 47.02
CA ASN A 381 28.79 5.60 47.41
C ASN A 381 27.85 6.75 47.78
N PHE A 382 26.60 6.75 47.30
CA PHE A 382 25.64 7.82 47.65
C PHE A 382 25.16 7.71 49.10
N LYS A 383 24.80 6.50 49.58
CA LYS A 383 24.41 6.31 50.99
C LYS A 383 25.57 6.59 51.94
N ALA A 384 26.79 6.18 51.59
CA ALA A 384 27.98 6.48 52.38
C ALA A 384 28.26 8.00 52.43
N ARG A 385 28.22 8.70 51.28
CA ARG A 385 28.40 10.16 51.21
C ARG A 385 27.28 10.94 51.91
N TYR A 386 26.04 10.45 51.86
CA TYR A 386 24.91 11.08 52.55
C TYR A 386 25.01 10.92 54.07
N HIS A 387 25.42 9.74 54.56
CA HIS A 387 25.68 9.55 55.99
C HIS A 387 26.89 10.37 56.47
N GLU A 388 27.96 10.49 55.67
CA GLU A 388 29.13 11.32 55.99
C GLU A 388 28.77 12.83 56.03
N PHE A 389 27.92 13.29 55.10
CA PHE A 389 27.40 14.67 55.10
C PHE A 389 26.55 14.97 56.34
N LEU A 390 25.67 14.06 56.75
CA LEU A 390 24.88 14.22 57.97
C LEU A 390 25.75 14.19 59.25
N HIS A 391 26.79 13.34 59.28
CA HIS A 391 27.68 13.24 60.44
C HIS A 391 28.63 14.45 60.58
N ASN A 392 29.05 15.05 59.46
CA ASN A 392 29.90 16.24 59.44
C ASN A 392 29.11 17.52 59.81
N ASN A 393 27.84 17.63 59.43
CA ASN A 393 27.00 18.77 59.83
C ASN A 393 26.57 18.71 61.30
N ALA A 394 26.38 17.52 61.88
CA ALA A 394 26.07 17.38 63.31
C ALA A 394 27.23 17.81 64.23
N LYS A 395 28.49 17.75 63.77
CA LYS A 395 29.66 18.22 64.52
C LYS A 395 29.96 19.71 64.38
N ALA A 396 29.35 20.39 63.40
CA ALA A 396 29.55 21.83 63.16
C ALA A 396 28.56 22.72 63.93
N GLN A 397 27.58 22.13 64.63
CA GLN A 397 26.51 22.86 65.34
C GLN A 397 26.63 22.83 66.87
N GLU A 398 27.71 22.26 67.43
CA GLU A 398 28.04 22.31 68.87
C GLU A 398 29.21 23.27 69.18
N SER A 399 29.66 24.08 68.22
CA SER A 399 30.77 25.04 68.44
C SER A 399 30.58 26.36 67.69
N ILE A 400 29.52 27.11 67.97
CA ILE A 400 29.54 28.58 67.93
C ILE A 400 28.62 29.06 69.05
N ASP A 401 29.22 29.37 70.18
CA ASP A 401 28.67 30.24 71.21
C ASP A 401 29.54 31.52 71.21
N ILE A 402 28.87 32.68 71.16
CA ILE A 402 29.32 34.03 71.53
C ILE A 402 30.31 34.73 70.58
N GLU A 403 29.82 35.71 69.80
CA GLU A 403 30.35 37.09 69.91
C GLU A 403 29.31 38.13 69.47
N GLU A 404 29.11 39.07 70.37
CA GLU A 404 28.14 40.16 70.41
C GLU A 404 28.74 41.38 69.70
N VAL A 405 28.09 41.93 68.66
CA VAL A 405 28.35 43.31 68.22
C VAL A 405 27.04 44.00 67.84
N ASP A 406 26.70 44.94 68.70
CA ASP A 406 25.67 45.97 68.62
C ASP A 406 25.95 46.96 67.48
N LEU A 407 24.90 47.49 66.81
CA LEU A 407 24.81 48.90 66.37
C LEU A 407 23.51 49.20 65.59
N ASN A 408 22.54 49.73 66.34
CA ASN A 408 21.68 50.88 66.08
C ASN A 408 21.04 51.13 64.69
N MET A 409 19.71 51.13 64.75
CA MET A 409 18.77 52.15 64.26
C MET A 409 19.34 53.37 63.49
N HIS A 410 18.74 53.68 62.34
CA HIS A 410 17.85 54.84 62.26
C HIS A 410 16.92 54.85 61.03
N PHE A 411 15.65 55.08 61.34
CA PHE A 411 14.58 55.62 60.49
C PHE A 411 14.92 57.01 59.93
N THR A 412 14.47 57.30 58.70
CA THR A 412 13.46 58.33 58.32
C THR A 412 13.73 58.90 56.93
N GLY A 413 12.64 59.12 56.17
CA GLY A 413 12.61 59.79 54.88
C GLY A 413 11.50 59.24 54.01
#